data_AF-A0A841BJT0-F1
#
_entry.id   AF-A0A841BJT0-F1
#
_cell.length_a   1.000
_cell.length_b   1.000
_cell.length_c   1.000
_cell.angle_alpha   90.00
_cell.angle_beta   90.00
_cell.angle_gamma   90.00
#
_symmetry.space_group_name_H-M   'P 1'
#
loop_
_entity.id
_entity.type
_entity.pdbx_description
1 polymer ?
#
loop_
_entity_poly.entity_id
_entity_poly.type
_entity_poly.pdbx_seq_one_letter_code
_entity_poly.pdbx_strand_id
1 'polypeptide(L)'
;MLRIRARRAALLVIAALSGVASTVAASTPAFADLPSGVGYSASWDYYTSTSYRYTATLPGIRLTGYGTDSNGTRTTLGTISDIAADSRCGRVVLYGGSTLLADKTVCGNGTSVSYSTASFSGVLSIVFHRIVSGTTTVDHSYTFAVPSSVNDPQLRTVGTGASWTYTDDHSFEFALHRPTVSLTGNGAHQPWQNQRSVLADLEPGAFRCATGRVQSTNLTVTGGDCNGDITFIDDWFFSGWVLLEACDTGSMFTNVENPVPALPRCVSIQVPTPR
;
A
#
# COMPACT_ATOMS: atom_id res chain seq x y z
N MET A 1 47.69 -99.60 -2.86
CA MET A 1 48.81 -98.68 -2.55
C MET A 1 48.32 -97.27 -2.84
N LEU A 2 47.88 -96.50 -1.85
CA LEU A 2 48.67 -95.66 -0.93
C LEU A 2 49.21 -94.38 -1.61
N ARG A 3 48.82 -93.23 -1.02
CA ARG A 3 49.47 -91.88 -1.03
C ARG A 3 49.11 -90.91 -2.18
N ILE A 4 48.98 -89.60 -2.02
CA ILE A 4 48.72 -88.61 -0.94
C ILE A 4 48.92 -87.23 -1.64
N ARG A 5 47.99 -86.28 -1.44
CA ARG A 5 48.14 -84.80 -1.50
C ARG A 5 48.56 -84.18 -2.87
N ALA A 6 48.25 -82.94 -3.24
CA ALA A 6 47.92 -81.74 -2.49
C ALA A 6 47.13 -80.73 -3.35
N ARG A 7 46.19 -80.04 -2.71
CA ARG A 7 45.94 -78.58 -2.72
C ARG A 7 46.11 -77.82 -4.04
N ARG A 8 45.03 -77.17 -4.48
CA ARG A 8 44.98 -75.69 -4.57
C ARG A 8 43.53 -75.20 -4.56
N ALA A 9 43.29 -74.27 -3.64
CA ALA A 9 42.05 -73.55 -3.45
C ALA A 9 41.87 -72.49 -4.55
N ALA A 10 40.62 -72.25 -4.94
CA ALA A 10 40.21 -70.97 -5.50
C ALA A 10 38.87 -70.59 -4.86
N LEU A 11 38.96 -69.62 -3.96
CA LEU A 11 37.82 -68.83 -3.48
C LEU A 11 37.23 -68.06 -4.67
N LEU A 12 35.90 -68.03 -4.77
CA LEU A 12 35.20 -66.88 -5.33
C LEU A 12 34.06 -66.50 -4.37
N VAL A 13 34.32 -65.51 -3.53
CA VAL A 13 33.31 -64.84 -2.71
C VAL A 13 32.87 -63.61 -3.50
N ILE A 14 31.65 -63.64 -4.03
CA ILE A 14 31.02 -62.47 -4.63
C ILE A 14 30.42 -61.67 -3.48
N ALA A 15 31.10 -60.60 -3.07
CA ALA A 15 30.57 -59.62 -2.13
C ALA A 15 29.55 -58.73 -2.86
N ALA A 16 28.27 -58.87 -2.52
CA ALA A 16 27.23 -57.96 -2.95
C ALA A 16 27.39 -56.62 -2.22
N LEU A 17 27.92 -55.61 -2.92
CA LEU A 17 27.85 -54.22 -2.49
C LEU A 17 26.43 -53.70 -2.74
N SER A 18 25.60 -53.71 -1.69
CA SER A 18 24.39 -52.90 -1.62
C SER A 18 24.79 -51.43 -1.46
N GLY A 19 24.83 -50.72 -2.60
CA GLY A 19 24.99 -49.28 -2.64
C GLY A 19 23.76 -48.59 -2.09
N VAL A 20 23.87 -48.05 -0.88
CA VAL A 20 22.88 -47.12 -0.33
C VAL A 20 23.11 -45.78 -1.03
N ALA A 21 22.24 -45.45 -1.98
CA ALA A 21 22.19 -44.12 -2.58
C ALA A 21 21.64 -43.14 -1.53
N SER A 22 22.54 -42.47 -0.82
CA SER A 22 22.20 -41.32 0.01
C SER A 22 21.81 -40.16 -0.90
N THR A 23 20.52 -39.98 -1.15
CA THR A 23 19.98 -38.75 -1.72
C THR A 23 20.07 -37.67 -0.64
N VAL A 24 21.20 -36.97 -0.63
CA VAL A 24 21.34 -35.72 0.13
C VAL A 24 20.38 -34.73 -0.54
N ALA A 25 19.19 -34.57 0.04
CA ALA A 25 18.33 -33.46 -0.30
C ALA A 25 19.12 -32.18 -0.02
N ALA A 26 19.50 -31.47 -1.09
CA ALA A 26 20.02 -30.12 -0.96
C ALA A 26 18.89 -29.28 -0.37
N SER A 27 18.89 -29.11 0.95
CA SER A 27 18.11 -28.08 1.61
C SER A 27 18.72 -26.76 1.20
N THR A 28 18.26 -26.18 0.09
CA THR A 28 18.48 -24.75 -0.14
C THR A 28 17.93 -24.03 1.08
N PRO A 29 18.71 -23.16 1.74
CA PRO A 29 18.16 -22.36 2.82
C PRO A 29 16.93 -21.66 2.27
N ALA A 30 15.79 -21.84 2.93
CA ALA A 30 14.64 -21.00 2.72
C ALA A 30 15.08 -19.60 3.13
N PHE A 31 15.56 -18.81 2.16
CA PHE A 31 15.64 -17.38 2.35
C PHE A 31 14.22 -16.96 2.66
N ALA A 32 13.98 -16.57 3.91
CA ALA A 32 12.73 -15.94 4.28
C ALA A 32 12.53 -14.80 3.29
N ASP A 33 11.46 -14.91 2.50
CA ASP A 33 11.09 -13.90 1.52
C ASP A 33 11.02 -12.57 2.26
N LEU A 34 11.88 -11.63 1.87
CA LEU A 34 11.96 -10.36 2.58
C LEU A 34 10.71 -9.55 2.26
N PRO A 35 10.15 -8.80 3.23
CA PRO A 35 9.00 -7.96 2.95
C PRO A 35 9.32 -6.99 1.80
N SER A 36 8.71 -7.24 0.65
CA SER A 36 8.92 -6.52 -0.60
C SER A 36 7.77 -5.57 -0.86
N GLY A 37 8.09 -4.31 -1.12
CA GLY A 37 7.11 -3.30 -1.54
C GLY A 37 6.69 -3.44 -3.00
N VAL A 38 7.39 -4.24 -3.82
CA VAL A 38 7.08 -4.34 -5.26
C VAL A 38 5.63 -4.77 -5.48
N GLY A 39 4.96 -4.03 -6.36
CA GLY A 39 3.55 -4.25 -6.69
C GLY A 39 2.57 -3.60 -5.71
N TYR A 40 3.03 -2.89 -4.68
CA TYR A 40 2.18 -2.07 -3.83
C TYR A 40 2.00 -0.67 -4.43
N SER A 41 0.75 -0.23 -4.58
CA SER A 41 0.42 1.16 -4.90
C SER A 41 -1.00 1.47 -4.47
N ALA A 42 -1.30 2.73 -4.17
CA ALA A 42 -2.67 3.18 -4.00
C ALA A 42 -2.82 4.62 -4.53
N SER A 43 -3.96 4.92 -5.13
CA SER A 43 -4.29 6.28 -5.53
C SER A 43 -5.79 6.56 -5.42
N TRP A 44 -6.13 7.82 -5.22
CA TRP A 44 -7.48 8.33 -5.45
C TRP A 44 -7.41 9.79 -5.89
N ASP A 45 -8.35 10.20 -6.74
CA ASP A 45 -8.48 11.59 -7.18
C ASP A 45 -9.92 11.91 -7.60
N TYR A 46 -10.30 13.17 -7.43
CA TYR A 46 -11.47 13.75 -8.10
C TYR A 46 -11.11 14.11 -9.53
N TYR A 47 -11.68 13.39 -10.49
CA TYR A 47 -11.50 13.65 -11.93
C TYR A 47 -12.64 14.50 -12.52
N THR A 48 -13.74 14.67 -11.78
CA THR A 48 -14.77 15.70 -12.02
C THR A 48 -15.17 16.34 -10.69
N SER A 49 -16.01 17.37 -10.73
CA SER A 49 -16.54 18.02 -9.52
C SER A 49 -17.50 17.15 -8.71
N THR A 50 -17.92 16.00 -9.22
CA THR A 50 -18.87 15.10 -8.55
C THR A 50 -18.45 13.64 -8.64
N SER A 51 -17.26 13.35 -9.14
CA SER A 51 -16.80 11.99 -9.38
C SER A 51 -15.34 11.84 -9.00
N TYR A 52 -15.07 10.75 -8.29
CA TYR A 52 -13.74 10.34 -7.89
C TYR A 52 -13.44 8.94 -8.42
N ARG A 53 -12.16 8.63 -8.59
CA ARG A 53 -11.67 7.30 -8.92
C ARG A 53 -10.63 6.89 -7.89
N TYR A 54 -10.38 5.60 -7.81
CA TYR A 54 -9.32 5.05 -7.00
C TYR A 54 -8.75 3.77 -7.62
N THR A 55 -7.48 3.53 -7.35
CA THR A 55 -6.80 2.31 -7.73
C THR A 55 -5.95 1.81 -6.57
N ALA A 56 -5.72 0.51 -6.54
CA ALA A 56 -4.87 -0.13 -5.56
C ALA A 56 -4.24 -1.39 -6.16
N THR A 57 -2.99 -1.65 -5.84
CA THR A 57 -2.31 -2.89 -6.21
C THR A 57 -1.59 -3.50 -5.00
N LEU A 58 -1.55 -4.82 -5.01
CA LEU A 58 -0.67 -5.67 -4.22
C LEU A 58 -0.07 -6.68 -5.21
N PRO A 59 1.08 -7.30 -4.94
CA PRO A 59 1.64 -8.27 -5.87
C PRO A 59 0.62 -9.37 -6.22
N GLY A 60 0.29 -9.48 -7.50
CA GLY A 60 -0.66 -10.44 -8.06
C GLY A 60 -2.13 -10.01 -8.10
N ILE A 61 -2.52 -8.87 -7.50
CA ILE A 61 -3.92 -8.43 -7.46
C ILE A 61 -4.08 -6.93 -7.70
N ARG A 62 -5.21 -6.54 -8.30
CA ARG A 62 -5.50 -5.15 -8.66
C ARG A 62 -6.94 -4.77 -8.32
N LEU A 63 -7.11 -3.55 -7.81
CA LEU A 63 -8.39 -2.89 -7.58
C LEU A 63 -8.48 -1.64 -8.44
N THR A 64 -9.64 -1.47 -9.08
CA THR A 64 -10.04 -0.21 -9.73
C THR A 64 -11.45 0.14 -9.29
N GLY A 65 -11.72 1.42 -9.05
CA GLY A 65 -13.04 1.88 -8.64
C GLY A 65 -13.31 3.32 -9.01
N TYR A 66 -14.60 3.62 -9.08
CA TYR A 66 -15.17 4.92 -9.43
C TYR A 66 -16.35 5.19 -8.51
N GLY A 67 -16.54 6.44 -8.14
CA GLY A 67 -17.68 6.82 -7.32
C GLY A 67 -18.16 8.23 -7.63
N THR A 68 -19.34 8.53 -7.13
CA THR A 68 -19.91 9.87 -7.14
C THR A 68 -19.86 10.47 -5.75
N ASP A 69 -19.69 11.79 -5.65
CA ASP A 69 -19.86 12.56 -4.41
C ASP A 69 -20.71 13.81 -4.70
N SER A 70 -21.89 13.86 -4.10
CA SER A 70 -22.77 15.02 -4.09
C SER A 70 -22.93 15.50 -2.65
N ASN A 71 -22.03 16.39 -2.23
CA ASN A 71 -22.03 17.03 -0.91
C ASN A 71 -21.98 16.01 0.24
N GLY A 72 -21.11 15.01 0.13
CA GLY A 72 -20.95 13.94 1.13
C GLY A 72 -21.93 12.78 0.99
N THR A 73 -22.89 12.85 0.07
CA THR A 73 -23.69 11.67 -0.35
C THR A 73 -22.98 10.99 -1.50
N ARG A 74 -22.57 9.74 -1.29
CA ARG A 74 -21.60 9.06 -2.14
C ARG A 74 -22.10 7.71 -2.61
N THR A 75 -21.65 7.29 -3.78
CA THR A 75 -21.75 5.91 -4.26
C THR A 75 -20.39 5.45 -4.72
N THR A 76 -20.16 4.14 -4.77
CA THR A 76 -18.96 3.60 -5.41
C THR A 76 -19.26 2.28 -6.12
N LEU A 77 -18.54 2.04 -7.20
CA LEU A 77 -18.49 0.79 -7.93
C LEU A 77 -17.03 0.50 -8.30
N GLY A 78 -16.71 -0.77 -8.50
CA GLY A 78 -15.36 -1.12 -8.88
C GLY A 78 -15.21 -2.59 -9.17
N THR A 79 -13.99 -2.97 -9.52
CA THR A 79 -13.61 -4.33 -9.86
C THR A 79 -12.29 -4.67 -9.18
N ILE A 80 -12.28 -5.82 -8.53
CA ILE A 80 -11.05 -6.47 -8.04
C ILE A 80 -10.72 -7.62 -8.99
N SER A 81 -9.45 -7.73 -9.36
CA SER A 81 -8.91 -8.73 -10.27
C SER A 81 -7.75 -9.47 -9.64
N ASP A 82 -7.73 -10.79 -9.81
CA ASP A 82 -6.54 -11.62 -9.61
C ASP A 82 -5.82 -11.72 -10.96
N ILE A 83 -4.58 -11.24 -11.01
CA ILE A 83 -3.82 -11.03 -12.24
C ILE A 83 -2.53 -11.87 -12.29
N ALA A 84 -2.31 -12.75 -11.31
CA ALA A 84 -1.16 -13.64 -11.27
C ALA A 84 -1.55 -15.09 -11.01
N ALA A 85 -0.67 -16.02 -11.37
CA ALA A 85 -0.82 -17.44 -11.08
C ALA A 85 0.03 -17.84 -9.86
N ASP A 86 -0.27 -17.27 -8.69
CA ASP A 86 0.55 -17.36 -7.46
C ASP A 86 -0.15 -18.10 -6.31
N SER A 87 -1.29 -18.75 -6.58
CA SER A 87 -2.13 -19.40 -5.56
C SER A 87 -2.57 -18.45 -4.44
N ARG A 88 -2.73 -17.16 -4.77
CA ARG A 88 -3.36 -16.16 -3.92
C ARG A 88 -4.71 -15.76 -4.46
N CYS A 89 -5.43 -15.01 -3.65
CA CYS A 89 -6.69 -14.39 -4.01
C CYS A 89 -6.65 -12.91 -3.60
N GLY A 90 -7.37 -12.08 -4.34
CA GLY A 90 -7.63 -10.71 -3.95
C GLY A 90 -8.88 -10.62 -3.10
N ARG A 91 -8.86 -9.83 -2.03
CA ARG A 91 -10.06 -9.45 -1.28
C ARG A 91 -10.11 -7.95 -1.05
N VAL A 92 -11.28 -7.35 -1.22
CA VAL A 92 -11.54 -5.94 -0.89
C VAL A 92 -12.72 -5.86 0.08
N VAL A 93 -12.54 -5.08 1.14
CA VAL A 93 -13.60 -4.75 2.10
C VAL A 93 -13.77 -3.23 2.11
N LEU A 94 -14.99 -2.77 1.87
CA LEU A 94 -15.33 -1.35 1.76
C LEU A 94 -16.23 -0.92 2.90
N TYR A 95 -15.91 0.23 3.50
CA TYR A 95 -16.74 0.85 4.53
C TYR A 95 -17.09 2.29 4.16
N GLY A 96 -18.35 2.69 4.41
CA GLY A 96 -18.82 4.07 4.37
C GLY A 96 -19.04 4.54 5.80
N GLY A 97 -18.08 5.30 6.34
CA GLY A 97 -18.00 5.50 7.80
C GLY A 97 -17.80 4.16 8.50
N SER A 98 -18.74 3.75 9.35
CA SER A 98 -18.73 2.46 10.05
C SER A 98 -19.53 1.36 9.34
N THR A 99 -20.23 1.68 8.25
CA THR A 99 -21.13 0.72 7.57
C THR A 99 -20.36 -0.09 6.54
N LEU A 100 -20.45 -1.42 6.61
CA LEU A 100 -19.92 -2.31 5.57
C LEU A 100 -20.72 -2.12 4.26
N LEU A 101 -20.04 -1.76 3.18
CA LEU A 101 -20.63 -1.53 1.86
C LEU A 101 -20.44 -2.72 0.92
N ALA A 102 -19.25 -3.33 0.95
CA ALA A 102 -18.93 -4.49 0.11
C ALA A 102 -17.82 -5.32 0.77
N ASP A 103 -17.88 -6.64 0.56
CA ASP A 103 -16.81 -7.59 0.85
C ASP A 103 -16.76 -8.56 -0.33
N LYS A 104 -15.68 -8.51 -1.10
CA LYS A 104 -15.54 -9.29 -2.33
C LYS A 104 -14.18 -9.97 -2.36
N THR A 105 -14.20 -11.23 -2.76
CA THR A 105 -13.01 -12.06 -2.95
C THR A 105 -12.99 -12.58 -4.39
N VAL A 106 -11.81 -12.59 -5.01
CA VAL A 106 -11.56 -13.12 -6.33
C VAL A 106 -10.34 -14.04 -6.28
N CYS A 107 -10.46 -15.22 -6.88
CA CYS A 107 -9.41 -16.23 -6.92
C CYS A 107 -9.31 -16.78 -8.34
N GLY A 108 -8.09 -16.94 -8.83
CA GLY A 108 -7.79 -17.51 -10.14
C GLY A 108 -7.24 -16.46 -11.07
N ASN A 109 -6.10 -16.76 -11.69
CA ASN A 109 -5.44 -15.87 -12.62
C ASN A 109 -6.37 -15.41 -13.75
N GLY A 110 -6.46 -14.09 -13.96
CA GLY A 110 -7.29 -13.45 -14.98
C GLY A 110 -8.77 -13.32 -14.59
N THR A 111 -9.16 -13.72 -13.39
CA THR A 111 -10.54 -13.57 -12.93
C THR A 111 -10.78 -12.19 -12.32
N SER A 112 -12.04 -11.76 -12.31
CA SER A 112 -12.44 -10.46 -11.77
C SER A 112 -13.84 -10.53 -11.18
N VAL A 113 -14.08 -9.77 -10.12
CA VAL A 113 -15.41 -9.59 -9.53
C VAL A 113 -15.68 -8.10 -9.34
N SER A 114 -16.86 -7.67 -9.75
CA SER A 114 -17.31 -6.29 -9.57
C SER A 114 -18.17 -6.13 -8.33
N TYR A 115 -18.24 -4.90 -7.83
CA TYR A 115 -19.17 -4.46 -6.79
C TYR A 115 -19.78 -3.11 -7.16
N SER A 116 -20.92 -2.84 -6.54
CA SER A 116 -21.57 -1.53 -6.51
C SER A 116 -22.20 -1.36 -5.13
N THR A 117 -22.17 -0.15 -4.60
CA THR A 117 -22.75 0.16 -3.28
C THR A 117 -24.05 0.94 -3.45
N ALA A 118 -24.93 0.85 -2.44
CA ALA A 118 -25.96 1.86 -2.25
C ALA A 118 -25.31 3.22 -1.90
N SER A 119 -26.13 4.27 -1.83
CA SER A 119 -25.68 5.56 -1.33
C SER A 119 -25.23 5.47 0.12
N PHE A 120 -24.12 6.11 0.45
CA PHE A 120 -23.57 6.20 1.80
C PHE A 120 -23.05 7.61 2.08
N SER A 121 -22.80 7.90 3.35
CA SER A 121 -22.19 9.15 3.80
C SER A 121 -20.89 8.90 4.55
N GLY A 122 -19.96 9.85 4.49
CA GLY A 122 -18.70 9.79 5.23
C GLY A 122 -17.53 9.30 4.39
N VAL A 123 -16.46 8.93 5.10
CA VAL A 123 -15.21 8.46 4.50
C VAL A 123 -15.45 7.10 3.85
N LEU A 124 -14.94 6.91 2.63
CA LEU A 124 -14.85 5.60 2.00
C LEU A 124 -13.52 4.98 2.42
N SER A 125 -13.56 4.00 3.32
CA SER A 125 -12.38 3.25 3.74
C SER A 125 -12.27 1.96 2.93
N ILE A 126 -11.12 1.73 2.32
CA ILE A 126 -10.84 0.61 1.44
C ILE A 126 -9.76 -0.25 2.10
N VAL A 127 -10.14 -1.44 2.57
CA VAL A 127 -9.20 -2.43 3.08
C VAL A 127 -8.92 -3.44 1.97
N PHE A 128 -7.67 -3.50 1.52
CA PHE A 128 -7.25 -4.31 0.39
C PHE A 128 -6.30 -5.41 0.87
N HIS A 129 -6.66 -6.66 0.58
CA HIS A 129 -5.95 -7.84 1.04
C HIS A 129 -5.54 -8.72 -0.12
N ARG A 130 -4.36 -9.32 0.02
CA ARG A 130 -4.02 -10.58 -0.61
C ARG A 130 -4.14 -11.69 0.42
N ILE A 131 -4.79 -12.79 0.04
CA ILE A 131 -5.04 -13.92 0.94
C ILE A 131 -4.57 -15.23 0.31
N VAL A 132 -4.20 -16.19 1.15
CA VAL A 132 -3.85 -17.55 0.71
C VAL A 132 -5.11 -18.27 0.26
N SER A 133 -5.08 -18.84 -0.95
CA SER A 133 -6.23 -19.53 -1.55
C SER A 133 -6.79 -20.64 -0.65
N GLY A 134 -8.11 -20.70 -0.54
CA GLY A 134 -8.81 -21.65 0.33
C GLY A 134 -8.76 -21.33 1.84
N THR A 135 -8.22 -20.18 2.24
CA THR A 135 -8.09 -19.79 3.66
C THR A 135 -8.56 -18.35 3.90
N THR A 136 -8.52 -17.90 5.15
CA THR A 136 -8.68 -16.49 5.53
C THR A 136 -7.35 -15.82 5.88
N THR A 137 -6.22 -16.50 5.65
CA THR A 137 -4.89 -16.01 5.99
C THR A 137 -4.51 -14.88 5.05
N VAL A 138 -4.30 -13.69 5.60
CA VAL A 138 -3.82 -12.50 4.89
C VAL A 138 -2.29 -12.51 4.90
N ASP A 139 -1.66 -12.47 3.73
CA ASP A 139 -0.21 -12.32 3.63
C ASP A 139 0.18 -10.86 3.37
N HIS A 140 -0.55 -10.15 2.50
CA HIS A 140 -0.37 -8.71 2.28
C HIS A 140 -1.65 -7.94 2.52
N SER A 141 -1.54 -6.74 3.09
CA SER A 141 -2.68 -5.83 3.22
C SER A 141 -2.28 -4.39 3.44
N TYR A 142 -3.15 -3.49 3.01
CA TYR A 142 -3.16 -2.11 3.50
C TYR A 142 -4.56 -1.52 3.43
N THR A 143 -4.71 -0.37 4.07
CA THR A 143 -5.93 0.44 4.04
C THR A 143 -5.60 1.80 3.50
N PHE A 144 -6.50 2.35 2.68
CA PHE A 144 -6.49 3.76 2.29
C PHE A 144 -7.92 4.28 2.27
N ALA A 145 -8.07 5.60 2.22
CA ALA A 145 -9.35 6.25 2.37
C ALA A 145 -9.54 7.36 1.33
N VAL A 146 -10.78 7.51 0.86
CA VAL A 146 -11.20 8.69 0.10
C VAL A 146 -12.03 9.56 1.05
N PRO A 147 -11.56 10.78 1.41
CA PRO A 147 -12.23 11.63 2.39
C PRO A 147 -13.62 12.07 1.92
N SER A 148 -14.48 12.43 2.87
CA SER A 148 -15.84 12.93 2.59
C SER A 148 -15.81 14.42 2.26
N SER A 149 -16.53 14.86 1.23
CA SER A 149 -16.65 16.29 0.93
C SER A 149 -17.66 17.04 1.80
N VAL A 150 -18.30 16.38 2.78
CA VAL A 150 -19.42 16.97 3.56
C VAL A 150 -19.01 18.26 4.29
N ASN A 151 -17.81 18.28 4.87
CA ASN A 151 -17.26 19.42 5.62
C ASN A 151 -16.16 20.15 4.86
N ASP A 152 -15.74 19.62 3.70
CA ASP A 152 -14.75 20.23 2.82
C ASP A 152 -15.18 20.09 1.35
N PRO A 153 -16.06 20.98 0.85
CA PRO A 153 -16.50 20.96 -0.54
C PRO A 153 -15.35 21.17 -1.54
N GLN A 154 -14.24 21.78 -1.11
CA GLN A 154 -13.07 22.00 -1.99
C GLN A 154 -12.36 20.69 -2.34
N LEU A 155 -12.55 19.61 -1.56
CA LEU A 155 -12.07 18.28 -1.93
C LEU A 155 -12.57 17.84 -3.30
N ARG A 156 -13.75 18.28 -3.73
CA ARG A 156 -14.31 17.93 -5.04
C ARG A 156 -13.69 18.72 -6.20
N THR A 157 -12.68 19.54 -5.96
CA THR A 157 -11.99 20.23 -7.06
C THR A 157 -11.21 19.22 -7.89
N VAL A 158 -11.34 19.30 -9.20
CA VAL A 158 -10.67 18.38 -10.14
C VAL A 158 -9.16 18.41 -9.89
N GLY A 159 -8.56 17.21 -9.83
CA GLY A 159 -7.16 16.99 -9.51
C GLY A 159 -6.88 16.75 -8.03
N THR A 160 -7.79 17.09 -7.11
CA THR A 160 -7.60 16.83 -5.68
C THR A 160 -7.51 15.32 -5.44
N GLY A 161 -6.44 14.87 -4.81
CA GLY A 161 -6.16 13.45 -4.65
C GLY A 161 -4.92 13.15 -3.83
N ALA A 162 -4.65 11.86 -3.67
CA ALA A 162 -3.40 11.38 -3.13
C ALA A 162 -3.01 10.05 -3.75
N SER A 163 -1.71 9.81 -3.90
CA SER A 163 -1.16 8.59 -4.44
C SER A 163 0.18 8.24 -3.81
N TRP A 164 0.49 6.95 -3.79
CA TRP A 164 1.84 6.45 -3.57
C TRP A 164 2.05 5.16 -4.37
N THR A 165 3.31 4.87 -4.68
CA THR A 165 3.72 3.61 -5.28
C THR A 165 5.09 3.21 -4.75
N TYR A 166 5.27 1.93 -4.44
CA TYR A 166 6.61 1.40 -4.30
C TYR A 166 7.21 1.24 -5.70
N THR A 167 8.36 1.88 -5.93
CA THR A 167 9.09 1.81 -7.21
C THR A 167 9.96 0.55 -7.28
N ASP A 168 10.40 0.07 -6.12
CA ASP A 168 11.13 -1.18 -5.91
C ASP A 168 10.92 -1.66 -4.46
N ASP A 169 11.70 -2.65 -4.01
CA ASP A 169 11.58 -3.22 -2.65
C ASP A 169 11.97 -2.24 -1.53
N HIS A 170 12.72 -1.20 -1.87
CA HIS A 170 13.40 -0.27 -0.98
C HIS A 170 12.98 1.18 -1.15
N SER A 171 12.15 1.51 -2.14
CA SER A 171 11.83 2.90 -2.46
C SER A 171 10.37 3.07 -2.81
N PHE A 172 9.82 4.21 -2.44
CA PHE A 172 8.46 4.62 -2.80
C PHE A 172 8.41 6.10 -3.15
N GLU A 173 7.47 6.45 -4.02
CA GLU A 173 7.15 7.82 -4.39
C GLU A 173 5.72 8.13 -3.98
N PHE A 174 5.42 9.39 -3.70
CA PHE A 174 4.10 9.84 -3.33
C PHE A 174 3.79 11.25 -3.83
N ALA A 175 2.50 11.52 -3.96
CA ALA A 175 1.97 12.83 -4.31
C ALA A 175 0.62 13.04 -3.64
N LEU A 176 0.46 14.19 -2.99
CA LEU A 176 -0.80 14.67 -2.44
C LEU A 176 -1.07 16.01 -3.11
N HIS A 177 -2.29 16.18 -3.60
CA HIS A 177 -2.68 17.41 -4.27
C HIS A 177 -4.06 17.87 -3.80
N ARG A 178 -4.18 19.16 -3.57
CA ARG A 178 -5.42 19.90 -3.40
C ARG A 178 -5.21 21.30 -4.01
N PRO A 179 -6.27 22.08 -4.27
CA PRO A 179 -6.17 23.28 -5.13
C PRO A 179 -5.16 24.34 -4.68
N THR A 180 -4.77 24.32 -3.42
CA THR A 180 -3.95 25.35 -2.76
C THR A 180 -2.71 24.79 -2.09
N VAL A 181 -2.44 23.47 -2.21
CA VAL A 181 -1.20 22.87 -1.72
C VAL A 181 -0.94 21.54 -2.42
N SER A 182 0.32 21.32 -2.78
CA SER A 182 0.86 20.02 -3.14
C SER A 182 1.93 19.59 -2.14
N LEU A 183 1.99 18.28 -1.89
CA LEU A 183 3.09 17.63 -1.20
C LEU A 183 3.52 16.44 -2.06
N THR A 184 4.72 16.52 -2.63
CA THR A 184 5.31 15.46 -3.46
C THR A 184 6.61 14.99 -2.85
N GLY A 185 7.00 13.76 -3.11
CA GLY A 185 8.28 13.31 -2.61
C GLY A 185 8.52 11.83 -2.81
N ASN A 186 9.59 11.37 -2.19
CA ASN A 186 10.01 9.99 -2.20
C ASN A 186 10.45 9.57 -0.80
N GLY A 187 10.59 8.27 -0.61
CA GLY A 187 11.10 7.71 0.62
C GLY A 187 11.82 6.40 0.38
N ALA A 188 12.71 6.05 1.30
CA ALA A 188 13.34 4.74 1.33
C ALA A 188 12.64 3.85 2.37
N HIS A 189 12.70 2.56 2.15
CA HIS A 189 12.28 1.49 3.04
C HIS A 189 13.47 0.55 3.23
N GLN A 190 13.81 0.28 4.49
CA GLN A 190 14.81 -0.71 4.87
C GLN A 190 14.09 -1.94 5.41
N PRO A 191 13.88 -3.00 4.60
CA PRO A 191 13.05 -4.14 4.98
C PRO A 191 13.50 -4.82 6.28
N TRP A 192 14.81 -4.92 6.49
CA TRP A 192 15.45 -5.59 7.62
C TRP A 192 15.16 -4.94 8.98
N GLN A 193 14.96 -3.62 8.98
CA GLN A 193 14.74 -2.83 10.19
C GLN A 193 13.30 -2.31 10.26
N ASN A 194 12.51 -2.54 9.20
CA ASN A 194 11.19 -1.94 9.00
C ASN A 194 11.20 -0.42 9.24
N GLN A 195 12.28 0.22 8.81
CA GLN A 195 12.48 1.66 8.92
C GLN A 195 12.25 2.33 7.57
N ARG A 196 11.77 3.56 7.61
CA ARG A 196 11.57 4.40 6.43
C ARG A 196 12.24 5.75 6.61
N SER A 197 12.58 6.36 5.49
CA SER A 197 12.86 7.79 5.40
C SER A 197 11.87 8.44 4.44
N VAL A 198 11.69 9.74 4.60
CA VAL A 198 10.87 10.55 3.70
C VAL A 198 11.66 11.79 3.36
N LEU A 199 11.57 12.21 2.11
CA LEU A 199 11.95 13.52 1.61
C LEU A 199 10.75 14.05 0.83
N ALA A 200 10.19 15.17 1.27
CA ALA A 200 9.00 15.76 0.67
C ALA A 200 9.18 17.25 0.38
N ASP A 201 8.63 17.68 -0.74
CA ASP A 201 8.50 19.06 -1.17
C ASP A 201 7.06 19.51 -0.93
N LEU A 202 6.89 20.47 -0.01
CA LEU A 202 5.62 21.14 0.24
C LEU A 202 5.57 22.43 -0.57
N GLU A 203 4.60 22.52 -1.47
CA GLU A 203 4.39 23.70 -2.31
C GLU A 203 3.01 24.31 -2.00
N PRO A 204 2.96 25.48 -1.33
CA PRO A 204 1.72 26.22 -1.16
C PRO A 204 1.29 26.90 -2.46
N GLY A 205 -0.02 27.01 -2.67
CA GLY A 205 -0.58 27.84 -3.72
C GLY A 205 -0.30 29.33 -3.48
N ALA A 206 -0.35 30.14 -4.54
CA ALA A 206 -0.10 31.58 -4.44
C ALA A 206 -0.96 32.24 -3.34
N PHE A 207 -0.31 32.98 -2.44
CA PHE A 207 -0.93 33.69 -1.31
C PHE A 207 -1.65 32.81 -0.27
N ARG A 208 -1.25 31.54 -0.16
CA ARG A 208 -1.79 30.55 0.78
C ARG A 208 -0.74 30.07 1.76
N CYS A 209 -1.20 29.70 2.95
CA CYS A 209 -0.41 28.95 3.90
C CYS A 209 -0.72 27.45 3.76
N ALA A 210 0.33 26.65 3.78
CA ALA A 210 0.26 25.20 3.73
C ALA A 210 1.04 24.58 4.89
N THR A 211 0.58 23.43 5.36
CA THR A 211 1.35 22.58 6.28
C THR A 211 1.40 21.17 5.73
N GLY A 212 2.59 20.60 5.67
CA GLY A 212 2.81 19.19 5.42
C GLY A 212 3.11 18.46 6.73
N ARG A 213 2.61 17.23 6.85
CA ARG A 213 2.89 16.37 8.00
C ARG A 213 3.24 14.97 7.53
N VAL A 214 4.32 14.43 8.08
CA VAL A 214 4.76 13.05 7.92
C VAL A 214 4.74 12.42 9.30
N GLN A 215 3.93 11.37 9.47
CA GLN A 215 3.70 10.74 10.76
C GLN A 215 3.88 9.22 10.68
N SER A 216 4.47 8.63 11.71
CA SER A 216 4.47 7.19 11.97
C SER A 216 4.05 6.91 13.41
N THR A 217 4.26 5.69 13.88
CA THR A 217 3.93 5.26 15.25
C THR A 217 4.68 6.07 16.32
N ASN A 218 5.93 6.44 16.06
CA ASN A 218 6.86 6.99 17.06
C ASN A 218 7.40 8.38 16.71
N LEU A 219 7.09 8.90 15.53
CA LEU A 219 7.69 10.12 15.00
C LEU A 219 6.66 10.92 14.19
N THR A 220 6.65 12.23 14.38
CA THR A 220 5.88 13.18 13.58
C THR A 220 6.78 14.34 13.22
N VAL A 221 6.85 14.65 11.93
CA VAL A 221 7.57 15.79 11.39
C VAL A 221 6.58 16.65 10.62
N THR A 222 6.68 17.96 10.82
CA THR A 222 5.81 18.94 10.20
C THR A 222 6.65 20.04 9.57
N GLY A 223 6.30 20.41 8.35
CA GLY A 223 6.77 21.63 7.70
C GLY A 223 5.60 22.52 7.36
N GLY A 224 5.85 23.81 7.17
CA GLY A 224 4.84 24.72 6.72
C GLY A 224 5.45 25.95 6.07
N ASP A 225 4.76 26.47 5.08
CA ASP A 225 5.11 27.73 4.45
C ASP A 225 3.86 28.56 4.20
N CYS A 226 4.04 29.87 4.24
CA CYS A 226 3.06 30.83 3.83
C CYS A 226 3.51 31.61 2.59
N ASN A 227 4.80 31.71 2.30
CA ASN A 227 5.35 32.70 1.38
C ASN A 227 5.28 32.30 -0.11
N GLY A 228 4.84 31.08 -0.43
CA GLY A 228 4.92 30.56 -1.80
C GLY A 228 6.24 29.83 -2.07
N ASP A 229 7.06 29.63 -1.04
CA ASP A 229 8.34 28.95 -1.10
C ASP A 229 8.15 27.45 -0.88
N ILE A 230 8.95 26.65 -1.59
CA ILE A 230 8.99 25.20 -1.35
C ILE A 230 9.63 24.94 0.02
N THR A 231 8.92 24.23 0.88
CA THR A 231 9.46 23.75 2.16
C THR A 231 9.76 22.27 2.08
N PHE A 232 10.97 21.90 2.50
CA PHE A 232 11.39 20.51 2.59
C PHE A 232 10.94 19.91 3.92
N ILE A 233 10.41 18.69 3.88
CA ILE A 233 10.12 17.86 5.04
C ILE A 233 10.90 16.57 4.88
N ASP A 234 11.91 16.39 5.71
CA ASP A 234 12.74 15.20 5.72
C ASP A 234 12.93 14.63 7.12
N ASP A 235 12.90 13.30 7.21
CA ASP A 235 13.39 12.57 8.38
C ASP A 235 13.67 11.11 8.05
N TRP A 236 14.35 10.45 8.98
CA TRP A 236 14.77 9.07 8.93
C TRP A 236 14.17 8.31 10.14
N PHE A 237 14.17 6.99 10.07
CA PHE A 237 13.76 6.12 11.19
C PHE A 237 12.26 6.06 11.51
N PHE A 238 11.38 6.37 10.55
CA PHE A 238 9.95 6.10 10.69
C PHE A 238 9.70 4.60 10.80
N SER A 239 9.09 4.15 11.89
CA SER A 239 8.81 2.73 12.12
C SER A 239 7.38 2.36 11.72
N GLY A 240 7.25 1.31 10.91
CA GLY A 240 5.94 0.87 10.44
C GLY A 240 5.40 1.75 9.30
N TRP A 241 4.10 2.01 9.28
CA TRP A 241 3.47 2.83 8.23
C TRP A 241 3.90 4.31 8.32
N VAL A 242 3.75 5.02 7.19
CA VAL A 242 3.91 6.47 7.12
C VAL A 242 2.60 7.09 6.64
N LEU A 243 2.03 8.00 7.44
CA LEU A 243 0.92 8.86 7.06
C LEU A 243 1.48 10.16 6.52
N LEU A 244 1.11 10.47 5.30
CA LEU A 244 1.42 11.72 4.62
C LEU A 244 0.17 12.58 4.64
N GLU A 245 0.31 13.86 4.94
CA GLU A 245 -0.80 14.81 4.99
C GLU A 245 -0.37 16.18 4.48
N ALA A 246 -1.22 16.81 3.67
CA ALA A 246 -1.03 18.16 3.16
C ALA A 246 -2.29 18.98 3.45
N CYS A 247 -2.15 20.07 4.19
CA CYS A 247 -3.25 20.91 4.64
C CYS A 247 -3.14 22.34 4.13
N ASP A 248 -4.28 22.91 3.77
CA ASP A 248 -4.47 24.36 3.60
C ASP A 248 -4.86 24.96 4.95
N THR A 249 -4.07 25.93 5.41
CA THR A 249 -4.29 26.63 6.69
C THR A 249 -4.84 28.04 6.53
N GLY A 250 -5.10 28.49 5.29
CA GLY A 250 -5.77 29.76 4.99
C GLY A 250 -4.97 30.70 4.09
N SER A 251 -5.48 31.92 3.90
CA SER A 251 -4.80 32.97 3.14
C SER A 251 -3.82 33.78 4.00
N MET A 252 -2.72 34.22 3.41
CA MET A 252 -1.76 35.13 4.05
C MET A 252 -2.37 36.49 4.50
N PHE A 253 -3.46 36.92 3.86
CA PHE A 253 -4.01 38.28 4.02
C PHE A 253 -5.11 38.43 5.07
N THR A 254 -5.28 37.50 6.01
CA THR A 254 -6.25 37.69 7.11
C THR A 254 -5.74 38.69 8.15
N ASN A 255 -5.77 39.97 7.80
CA ASN A 255 -5.82 41.09 8.74
C ASN A 255 -7.28 41.29 9.16
N VAL A 256 -7.79 40.46 10.08
CA VAL A 256 -9.05 40.76 10.76
C VAL A 256 -8.88 40.35 12.21
N GLU A 257 -9.16 41.27 13.12
CA GLU A 257 -8.95 41.24 14.58
C GLU A 257 -9.54 40.04 15.36
N ASN A 258 -10.04 39.00 14.69
CA ASN A 258 -10.39 37.71 15.27
C ASN A 258 -10.48 36.64 14.15
N PRO A 259 -9.39 36.01 13.71
CA PRO A 259 -9.48 34.84 12.87
C PRO A 259 -10.01 33.69 13.74
N VAL A 260 -11.28 33.30 13.53
CA VAL A 260 -11.71 31.96 13.97
C VAL A 260 -10.79 30.97 13.24
N PRO A 261 -10.05 30.09 13.93
CA PRO A 261 -9.22 29.11 13.27
C PRO A 261 -10.11 28.25 12.38
N ALA A 262 -10.03 28.44 11.06
CA ALA A 262 -10.64 27.50 10.14
C ALA A 262 -9.97 26.15 10.40
N LEU A 263 -10.76 25.10 10.61
CA LEU A 263 -10.21 23.76 10.75
C LEU A 263 -9.32 23.47 9.52
N PRO A 264 -8.09 22.99 9.73
CA PRO A 264 -7.19 22.70 8.61
C PRO A 264 -7.87 21.70 7.70
N ARG A 265 -7.89 22.05 6.41
CA ARG A 265 -8.46 21.21 5.37
C ARG A 265 -7.32 20.40 4.79
N CYS A 266 -7.35 19.09 4.94
CA CYS A 266 -6.22 18.22 4.62
C CYS A 266 -6.60 17.14 3.62
N VAL A 267 -5.63 16.75 2.79
CA VAL A 267 -5.62 15.46 2.10
C VAL A 267 -4.57 14.58 2.74
N SER A 268 -4.81 13.28 2.81
CA SER A 268 -3.86 12.34 3.40
C SER A 268 -3.88 10.98 2.73
N ILE A 269 -2.76 10.27 2.85
CA ILE A 269 -2.64 8.87 2.42
C ILE A 269 -1.60 8.17 3.28
N GLN A 270 -1.81 6.88 3.51
CA GLN A 270 -0.90 6.05 4.29
C GLN A 270 -0.09 5.15 3.35
N VAL A 271 1.24 5.25 3.41
CA VAL A 271 2.18 4.28 2.84
C VAL A 271 2.33 3.13 3.83
N PRO A 272 1.93 1.90 3.47
CA PRO A 272 1.94 0.78 4.40
C PRO A 272 3.34 0.24 4.62
N THR A 273 3.44 -0.65 5.60
CA THR A 273 4.57 -1.58 5.69
C THR A 273 4.32 -2.79 4.79
N PRO A 274 5.14 -3.03 3.76
CA PRO A 274 5.13 -4.32 3.08
C PRO A 274 5.41 -5.42 4.09
N ARG A 275 4.67 -6.52 3.97
CA ARG A 275 4.77 -7.69 4.86
C ARG A 275 5.04 -8.92 4.04
#